data_AF-A0AAW0XMR9-F1
#
_entry.id   AF-A0AAW0XMR9-F1
#
_cell.length_a   1.000
_cell.length_b   1.000
_cell.length_c   1.000
_cell.angle_alpha   90.00
_cell.angle_beta   90.00
_cell.angle_gamma   90.00
#
_symmetry.space_group_name_H-M   'P 1'
#
loop_
_entity.id
_entity.type
_entity.pdbx_description
1 polymer ?
#
loop_
_entity_poly.entity_id
_entity_poly.type
_entity_poly.pdbx_seq_one_letter_code
_entity_poly.pdbx_strand_id
1 'polypeptide(L)'
;MATIDGRPAQYGITLRQLRELMETRGHEGIELIQREHGSTLEITKKLYSSPTNGLSGNASDMEHRRQTFGSNVIPPKPPKTFLMLVWEALQDVTLIILQVAAVVSLGLSFYRPTEDEVHGVGGHDEGEEEAGWIEGVAILISVAVVVFVTAFNDYTKEKQFRGLQSRIEGEHKFSVIRGGEVQQIGVGDIVVGDICQIKYGDLLPTDGILIQSNDLKIDESSLTGESDHVKKGTDTDPMLLSGTHVMEGSGKMLVTAVGVNSQAGIIFTLLGAAADEEQVEAKKRKKEAKKQRKKQKKGDSGEELIDANPNKQGDGEAAAVTGNSHHITANSANADGDVRNNKHSKEDEDEGEAHRPSGGGSQEKSVLQAKLTKLAIQIGYAGSFIAVLTVVILIVRFCVQTFVVEDKPWSPFYANHFVKFFIIGVTVLVVAVPEGLPLAVTLSLAYSVKKMMKDNNLVRHLDACETMGNATAICSDKTGTLTTNRMTVVQSYICGEDHKTTPKYESLPHHVAELLIHSISVNSAYTSRVLPGDNPGDLPKQV
;
A
#
# COMPACT_ATOMS: atom_id res chain seq x y z
N MET A 1 4.77 -1.97 -47.79
CA MET A 1 5.14 -2.31 -46.40
C MET A 1 4.89 -1.08 -45.56
N ALA A 2 4.23 -1.21 -44.40
CA ALA A 2 4.07 -0.07 -43.49
C ALA A 2 5.45 0.38 -43.04
N THR A 3 5.76 1.67 -43.27
CA THR A 3 7.00 2.30 -42.81
C THR A 3 6.68 3.28 -41.70
N ILE A 4 7.52 3.31 -40.68
CA ILE A 4 7.44 4.26 -39.57
C ILE A 4 8.79 4.93 -39.53
N ASP A 5 8.82 6.26 -39.66
CA ASP A 5 10.07 7.03 -39.65
C ASP A 5 11.10 6.53 -40.70
N GLY A 6 10.61 6.16 -41.90
CA GLY A 6 11.46 5.68 -43.00
C GLY A 6 12.01 4.25 -42.88
N ARG A 7 11.69 3.50 -41.81
CA ARG A 7 12.10 2.11 -41.58
C ARG A 7 10.91 1.13 -41.60
N PRO A 8 11.13 -0.19 -41.76
CA PRO A 8 10.07 -1.19 -41.63
C PRO A 8 9.39 -1.12 -40.26
N ALA A 9 8.06 -1.28 -40.24
CA ALA A 9 7.30 -1.34 -38.99
C ALA A 9 7.64 -2.56 -38.12
N GLN A 10 8.34 -3.56 -38.65
CA GLN A 10 8.72 -4.75 -37.89
C GLN A 10 10.13 -4.61 -37.32
N TYR A 11 10.27 -4.88 -36.01
CA TYR A 11 11.56 -4.90 -35.33
C TYR A 11 12.29 -6.23 -35.57
N GLY A 12 13.63 -6.21 -35.51
CA GLY A 12 14.46 -7.41 -35.68
C GLY A 12 14.50 -8.34 -34.47
N ILE A 13 13.74 -8.03 -33.42
CA ILE A 13 13.63 -8.80 -32.18
C ILE A 13 12.20 -8.74 -31.66
N THR A 14 11.72 -9.84 -31.08
CA THR A 14 10.35 -9.95 -30.56
C THR A 14 10.29 -9.65 -29.06
N LEU A 15 9.10 -9.28 -28.57
CA LEU A 15 8.86 -9.09 -27.14
C LEU A 15 9.19 -10.34 -26.31
N ARG A 16 8.88 -11.53 -26.85
CA ARG A 16 9.14 -12.80 -26.16
C ARG A 16 10.64 -13.02 -25.94
N GLN A 17 11.46 -12.78 -26.97
CA GLN A 17 12.92 -12.90 -26.88
C GLN A 17 13.51 -11.91 -25.87
N LEU A 18 13.00 -10.67 -25.85
CA LEU A 18 13.43 -9.67 -24.87
C LEU A 18 13.08 -10.06 -23.43
N ARG A 19 11.94 -10.73 -23.21
CA ARG A 19 11.54 -11.25 -21.90
C ARG A 19 12.42 -12.41 -21.46
N GLU A 20 12.61 -13.40 -22.34
CA GLU A 20 13.50 -14.55 -22.08
C GLU A 20 14.93 -14.08 -21.77
N LEU A 21 15.40 -13.03 -22.44
CA LEU A 21 16.70 -12.42 -22.15
C LEU A 21 16.79 -11.89 -20.70
N MET A 22 15.74 -11.25 -20.18
CA MET A 22 15.70 -10.69 -18.83
C MET A 22 15.52 -11.74 -17.72
N GLU A 23 15.29 -13.01 -18.06
CA GLU A 23 15.25 -14.11 -17.10
C GLU A 23 16.67 -14.60 -16.74
N THR A 24 17.64 -14.36 -17.63
CA THR A 24 19.05 -14.75 -17.43
C THR A 24 19.84 -13.74 -16.59
N ARG A 25 20.95 -14.18 -16.00
CA ARG A 25 21.82 -13.35 -15.15
C ARG A 25 23.30 -13.65 -15.37
N GLY A 26 24.16 -12.66 -15.13
CA GLY A 26 25.62 -12.84 -15.14
C GLY A 26 26.14 -13.46 -16.43
N HIS A 27 26.95 -14.51 -16.29
CA HIS A 27 27.56 -15.21 -17.43
C HIS A 27 26.56 -15.85 -18.39
N GLU A 28 25.44 -16.39 -17.89
CA GLU A 28 24.41 -16.99 -18.74
C GLU A 28 23.79 -15.95 -19.68
N GLY A 29 23.56 -14.73 -19.17
CA GLY A 29 23.05 -13.62 -19.98
C GLY A 29 24.04 -13.17 -21.06
N ILE A 30 25.34 -13.18 -20.76
CA ILE A 30 26.38 -12.86 -21.75
C ILE A 30 26.39 -13.90 -22.88
N GLU A 31 26.36 -15.19 -22.53
CA GLU A 31 26.36 -16.27 -23.51
C GLU A 31 25.10 -16.21 -24.39
N LEU A 32 23.93 -15.93 -23.82
CA LEU A 32 22.69 -15.78 -24.56
C LEU A 32 22.73 -14.60 -25.53
N ILE A 33 23.23 -13.43 -25.08
CA ILE A 33 23.42 -12.26 -25.96
C ILE A 33 24.32 -12.63 -27.14
N GLN A 34 25.46 -13.27 -26.88
CA GLN A 34 26.43 -13.61 -27.93
C GLN A 34 25.87 -14.65 -28.90
N ARG A 35 25.21 -15.69 -28.40
CA ARG A 35 24.71 -16.81 -29.19
C ARG A 35 23.53 -16.43 -30.08
N GLU A 36 22.54 -15.72 -29.53
CA GLU A 36 21.27 -15.46 -30.23
C GLU A 36 21.18 -14.07 -30.84
N HIS A 37 21.96 -13.13 -30.33
CA HIS A 37 21.83 -11.72 -30.68
C HIS A 37 23.15 -11.04 -31.08
N GLY A 38 24.28 -11.75 -31.07
CA GLY A 38 25.61 -11.27 -31.44
C GLY A 38 26.22 -10.35 -30.38
N SER A 39 25.65 -9.17 -30.17
CA SER A 39 26.13 -8.20 -29.17
C SER A 39 25.02 -7.29 -28.66
N THR A 40 25.27 -6.60 -27.55
CA THR A 40 24.36 -5.55 -27.02
C THR A 40 24.11 -4.44 -28.07
N LEU A 41 25.12 -4.13 -28.89
CA LEU A 41 25.01 -3.18 -30.00
C LEU A 41 24.12 -3.70 -31.14
N GLU A 42 24.15 -4.99 -31.43
CA GLU A 42 23.25 -5.61 -32.41
C GLU A 42 21.80 -5.60 -31.95
N ILE A 43 21.53 -5.85 -30.67
CA ILE A 43 20.18 -5.70 -30.09
C ILE A 43 19.69 -4.26 -30.26
N THR A 44 20.56 -3.29 -29.94
CA THR A 44 20.28 -1.85 -30.12
C THR A 44 19.93 -1.53 -31.57
N LYS A 45 20.65 -2.12 -32.54
CA LYS A 45 20.39 -1.98 -33.97
C LYS A 45 19.09 -2.68 -34.42
N LYS A 46 18.78 -3.87 -33.90
CA LYS A 46 17.51 -4.60 -34.16
C LYS A 46 16.29 -3.85 -33.64
N LEU A 47 16.47 -3.07 -32.57
CA LEU A 47 15.49 -2.12 -32.04
C LEU A 47 15.52 -0.75 -32.71
N TYR A 48 16.34 -0.56 -33.76
CA TYR A 48 16.53 0.70 -34.48
C TYR A 48 16.79 1.89 -33.55
N SER A 49 17.59 1.66 -32.53
CA SER A 49 18.01 2.67 -31.58
C SER A 49 19.51 2.94 -31.79
N SER A 50 19.98 4.16 -31.52
CA SER A 50 21.41 4.48 -31.64
C SER A 50 22.06 4.45 -30.26
N PRO A 51 23.17 3.72 -30.03
CA PRO A 51 23.87 3.69 -28.73
C PRO A 51 24.28 5.07 -28.21
N THR A 52 24.54 6.03 -29.11
CA THR A 52 24.97 7.39 -28.76
C THR A 52 23.81 8.38 -28.76
N ASN A 53 22.92 8.28 -29.76
CA ASN A 53 21.87 9.29 -29.97
C ASN A 53 20.51 8.88 -29.41
N GLY A 54 20.35 7.62 -28.99
CA GLY A 54 19.08 7.06 -28.55
C GLY A 54 18.04 6.99 -29.66
N LEU A 55 16.77 7.20 -29.29
CA LEU A 55 15.64 7.28 -30.22
C LEU A 55 15.50 8.69 -30.82
N SER A 56 14.88 8.80 -32.00
CA SER A 56 14.63 10.09 -32.65
C SER A 56 13.65 10.99 -31.88
N GLY A 57 12.80 10.41 -31.04
CA GLY A 57 11.77 11.12 -30.28
C GLY A 57 10.45 11.33 -31.03
N ASN A 58 10.30 10.74 -32.22
CA ASN A 58 9.08 10.83 -33.02
C ASN A 58 7.89 10.13 -32.34
N ALA A 59 6.79 10.86 -32.09
CA ALA A 59 5.64 10.36 -31.36
C ALA A 59 5.00 9.10 -31.98
N SER A 60 5.00 8.99 -33.32
CA SER A 60 4.49 7.81 -34.02
C SER A 60 5.32 6.55 -33.77
N ASP A 61 6.65 6.68 -33.66
CA ASP A 61 7.51 5.54 -33.30
C ASP A 61 7.28 5.13 -31.84
N MET A 62 7.15 6.10 -30.94
CA MET A 62 6.89 5.84 -29.53
C MET A 62 5.58 5.08 -29.33
N GLU A 63 4.52 5.51 -30.00
CA GLU A 63 3.21 4.85 -29.94
C GLU A 63 3.27 3.43 -30.52
N HIS A 64 3.97 3.25 -31.65
CA HIS A 64 4.15 1.92 -32.23
C HIS A 64 4.94 0.97 -31.30
N ARG A 65 5.98 1.46 -30.62
CA ARG A 65 6.71 0.69 -29.60
C ARG A 65 5.79 0.30 -28.44
N ARG A 66 4.92 1.20 -27.97
CA ARG A 66 3.94 0.90 -26.93
C ARG A 66 2.95 -0.19 -27.36
N GLN A 67 2.50 -0.16 -28.61
CA GLN A 67 1.60 -1.19 -29.16
C GLN A 67 2.31 -2.54 -29.32
N THR A 68 3.60 -2.53 -29.66
CA THR A 68 4.37 -3.75 -29.94
C THR A 68 4.92 -4.41 -28.67
N PHE A 69 5.47 -3.63 -27.74
CA PHE A 69 6.21 -4.11 -26.58
C PHE A 69 5.51 -3.83 -25.23
N GLY A 70 4.43 -3.04 -25.24
CA GLY A 70 3.71 -2.63 -24.04
C GLY A 70 4.11 -1.25 -23.52
N SER A 71 3.34 -0.74 -22.55
CA SER A 71 3.59 0.53 -21.86
C SER A 71 4.28 0.30 -20.51
N ASN A 72 5.09 1.27 -20.07
CA ASN A 72 5.73 1.22 -18.75
C ASN A 72 4.79 1.62 -17.60
N VAL A 73 3.58 1.08 -17.59
CA VAL A 73 2.56 1.35 -16.55
C VAL A 73 1.97 0.03 -16.12
N ILE A 74 2.11 -0.28 -14.84
CA ILE A 74 1.40 -1.41 -14.22
C ILE A 74 0.00 -0.91 -13.89
N PRO A 75 -1.07 -1.48 -14.47
CA PRO A 75 -2.41 -0.96 -14.28
C PRO A 75 -2.81 -1.06 -12.81
N PRO A 76 -3.18 0.06 -12.15
CA PRO A 76 -3.64 0.02 -10.77
C PRO A 76 -5.01 -0.69 -10.72
N LYS A 77 -5.34 -1.24 -9.53
CA LYS A 77 -6.68 -1.82 -9.30
C LYS A 77 -7.76 -0.78 -9.62
N PRO A 78 -8.83 -1.14 -10.34
CA PRO A 78 -9.89 -0.20 -10.68
C PRO A 78 -10.54 0.34 -9.41
N PRO A 79 -10.97 1.62 -9.42
CA PRO A 79 -11.61 2.23 -8.26
C PRO A 79 -12.93 1.53 -7.91
N LYS A 80 -13.28 1.54 -6.63
CA LYS A 80 -14.62 1.10 -6.23
C LYS A 80 -15.65 2.07 -6.78
N THR A 81 -16.73 1.53 -7.32
CA THR A 81 -17.86 2.34 -7.77
C THR A 81 -18.65 2.85 -6.56
N PHE A 82 -19.34 3.99 -6.72
CA PHE A 82 -20.19 4.52 -5.66
C PHE A 82 -21.21 3.49 -5.17
N LEU A 83 -21.81 2.70 -6.07
CA LEU A 83 -22.75 1.63 -5.70
C LEU A 83 -22.08 0.49 -4.92
N MET A 84 -20.83 0.16 -5.23
CA MET A 84 -20.07 -0.82 -4.46
C MET A 84 -19.81 -0.31 -3.04
N LEU A 85 -19.52 0.98 -2.87
CA LEU A 85 -19.34 1.60 -1.55
C LEU A 85 -20.66 1.64 -0.76
N VAL A 86 -21.79 1.95 -1.41
CA VAL A 86 -23.14 1.85 -0.81
C VAL A 86 -23.41 0.42 -0.34
N TRP A 87 -23.11 -0.57 -1.17
CA TRP A 87 -23.29 -1.98 -0.81
C TRP A 87 -22.39 -2.42 0.34
N GLU A 88 -21.15 -1.94 0.39
CA GLU A 88 -20.21 -2.20 1.48
C GLU A 88 -20.70 -1.56 2.79
N ALA A 89 -21.19 -0.32 2.75
CA ALA A 89 -21.79 0.35 3.90
C ALA A 89 -23.05 -0.37 4.42
N LEU A 90 -23.86 -0.96 3.53
CA LEU A 90 -25.02 -1.77 3.92
C LEU A 90 -24.67 -3.09 4.62
N GLN A 91 -23.42 -3.56 4.52
CA GLN A 91 -22.99 -4.81 5.15
C GLN A 91 -22.63 -4.66 6.64
N ASP A 92 -22.72 -3.46 7.20
CA ASP A 92 -22.52 -3.27 8.64
C ASP A 92 -23.57 -4.05 9.44
N VAL A 93 -23.11 -4.81 10.42
CA VAL A 93 -23.96 -5.64 11.29
C VAL A 93 -24.94 -4.77 12.07
N THR A 94 -24.54 -3.57 12.50
CA THR A 94 -25.41 -2.62 13.23
C THR A 94 -26.57 -2.17 12.35
N LEU A 95 -26.28 -1.75 11.11
CA LEU A 95 -27.27 -1.32 10.14
C LEU A 95 -28.17 -2.46 9.67
N ILE A 96 -27.63 -3.67 9.49
CA ILE A 96 -28.42 -4.86 9.15
C ILE A 96 -29.42 -5.17 10.27
N ILE A 97 -29.01 -5.15 11.54
CA ILE A 97 -29.92 -5.40 12.67
C ILE A 97 -31.06 -4.37 12.67
N LEU A 98 -30.73 -3.09 12.43
CA LEU A 98 -31.71 -2.01 12.41
C LEU A 98 -32.66 -2.11 11.20
N GLN A 99 -32.18 -2.54 10.03
CA GLN A 99 -33.03 -2.84 8.87
C GLN A 99 -33.99 -4.01 9.15
N VAL A 100 -33.49 -5.09 9.77
CA VAL A 100 -34.34 -6.25 10.14
C VAL A 100 -35.40 -5.81 11.15
N ALA A 101 -35.04 -5.02 12.16
CA ALA A 101 -35.99 -4.49 13.14
C ALA A 101 -37.04 -3.58 12.48
N ALA A 102 -36.64 -2.73 11.53
CA ALA A 102 -37.56 -1.88 10.77
C ALA A 102 -38.54 -2.70 9.93
N VAL A 103 -38.07 -3.75 9.26
CA VAL A 103 -38.93 -4.66 8.47
C VAL A 103 -39.89 -5.44 9.37
N VAL A 104 -39.44 -5.91 10.54
CA VAL A 104 -40.31 -6.57 11.53
C VAL A 104 -41.36 -5.61 12.07
N SER A 105 -40.97 -4.38 12.41
CA SER A 105 -41.89 -3.32 12.87
C SER A 105 -42.95 -3.00 11.81
N LEU A 106 -42.54 -2.89 10.55
CA LEU A 106 -43.43 -2.64 9.42
C LEU A 106 -44.38 -3.83 9.18
N GLY A 107 -43.87 -5.06 9.23
CA GLY A 107 -44.66 -6.28 9.06
C GLY A 107 -45.72 -6.45 10.16
N LEU A 108 -45.36 -6.17 11.41
CA LEU A 108 -46.31 -6.18 12.53
C LEU A 108 -47.34 -5.05 12.43
N SER A 109 -46.98 -3.91 11.82
CA SER A 109 -47.95 -2.84 11.56
C SER A 109 -49.00 -3.22 10.50
N PHE A 110 -48.65 -4.08 9.54
CA PHE A 110 -49.59 -4.55 8.50
C PHE A 110 -50.38 -5.80 8.92
N TYR A 111 -49.86 -6.60 9.84
CA TYR A 111 -50.54 -7.79 10.35
C TYR A 111 -51.45 -7.43 11.53
N ARG A 112 -52.56 -6.75 11.24
CA ARG A 112 -53.67 -6.61 12.20
C ARG A 112 -54.63 -7.77 12.01
N PRO A 113 -54.89 -8.62 13.02
CA PRO A 113 -56.13 -9.37 13.01
C PRO A 113 -57.27 -8.35 13.10
N THR A 114 -58.15 -8.38 12.12
CA THR A 114 -59.52 -7.86 12.26
C THR A 114 -60.15 -8.57 13.46
N GLU A 115 -60.57 -7.82 14.47
CA GLU A 115 -61.99 -7.74 14.81
C GLU A 115 -62.20 -6.80 16.00
N ASP A 116 -63.35 -6.14 15.93
CA ASP A 116 -64.01 -5.39 16.97
C ASP A 116 -64.03 -6.12 18.33
N GLU A 117 -64.31 -5.35 19.38
CA GLU A 117 -64.49 -5.77 20.79
C GLU A 117 -63.21 -5.83 21.64
N VAL A 118 -62.82 -4.69 22.23
CA VAL A 118 -63.05 -4.39 23.66
C VAL A 118 -62.81 -2.89 23.85
N HIS A 119 -63.90 -2.13 23.97
CA HIS A 119 -63.86 -0.80 24.58
C HIS A 119 -63.49 -0.95 26.05
N GLY A 120 -62.39 -0.29 26.45
CA GLY A 120 -62.10 0.00 27.84
C GLY A 120 -60.71 -0.49 28.27
N VAL A 121 -59.72 0.38 28.15
CA VAL A 121 -58.93 0.94 29.27
C VAL A 121 -57.84 1.83 28.67
N GLY A 122 -57.90 3.13 28.95
CA GLY A 122 -56.81 4.09 28.76
C GLY A 122 -56.76 4.75 27.39
N GLY A 123 -57.07 6.04 27.33
CA GLY A 123 -56.96 6.84 26.11
C GLY A 123 -55.54 6.86 25.57
N HIS A 124 -55.32 6.17 24.47
CA HIS A 124 -54.28 6.49 23.51
C HIS A 124 -55.00 7.02 22.27
N ASP A 125 -54.54 8.18 21.79
CA ASP A 125 -55.14 8.93 20.68
C ASP A 125 -55.41 8.02 19.48
N GLU A 126 -56.63 8.08 18.93
CA GLU A 126 -57.06 7.37 17.71
C GLU A 126 -56.18 7.69 16.48
N GLY A 127 -55.31 8.72 16.57
CA GLY A 127 -54.30 9.06 15.56
C GLY A 127 -52.97 8.28 15.66
N GLU A 128 -52.65 7.60 16.77
CA GLU A 128 -51.41 6.81 16.90
C GLU A 128 -51.49 5.47 16.17
N GLU A 129 -52.70 4.94 15.93
CA GLU A 129 -52.88 3.65 15.29
C GLU A 129 -52.65 3.70 13.78
N GLU A 130 -53.16 4.70 13.06
CA GLU A 130 -52.93 4.80 11.60
C GLU A 130 -51.47 5.15 11.24
N ALA A 131 -50.69 5.64 12.21
CA ALA A 131 -49.29 6.04 12.04
C ALA A 131 -48.26 4.92 12.30
N GLY A 132 -48.67 3.70 12.67
CA GLY A 132 -47.72 2.62 13.04
C GLY A 132 -46.72 2.22 11.94
N TRP A 133 -47.09 2.36 10.66
CA TRP A 133 -46.21 2.10 9.53
C TRP A 133 -45.15 3.19 9.34
N ILE A 134 -45.42 4.41 9.84
CA ILE A 134 -44.54 5.57 9.73
C ILE A 134 -43.25 5.33 10.52
N GLU A 135 -43.33 4.66 11.67
CA GLU A 135 -42.16 4.33 12.50
C GLU A 135 -41.16 3.44 11.73
N GLY A 136 -41.63 2.34 11.13
CA GLY A 136 -40.78 1.44 10.33
C GLY A 136 -40.20 2.12 9.08
N VAL A 137 -41.01 2.93 8.38
CA VAL A 137 -40.57 3.68 7.20
C VAL A 137 -39.54 4.77 7.56
N ALA A 138 -39.73 5.48 8.68
CA ALA A 138 -38.80 6.50 9.15
C ALA A 138 -37.42 5.93 9.47
N ILE A 139 -37.37 4.73 10.07
CA ILE A 139 -36.11 4.01 10.33
C ILE A 139 -35.42 3.63 9.01
N LEU A 140 -36.15 3.09 8.03
CA LEU A 140 -35.58 2.74 6.71
C LEU A 140 -35.04 3.98 5.97
N ILE A 141 -35.75 5.11 6.01
CA ILE A 141 -35.29 6.36 5.40
C ILE A 141 -34.03 6.86 6.10
N SER A 142 -33.99 6.81 7.43
CA SER A 142 -32.83 7.23 8.22
C SER A 142 -31.59 6.39 7.92
N VAL A 143 -31.74 5.06 7.80
CA VAL A 143 -30.64 4.17 7.36
C VAL A 143 -30.17 4.53 5.95
N ALA A 144 -31.10 4.76 5.02
CA ALA A 144 -30.75 5.13 3.65
C ALA A 144 -29.93 6.43 3.60
N VAL A 145 -30.30 7.44 4.40
CA VAL A 145 -29.55 8.69 4.51
C VAL A 145 -28.15 8.46 5.09
N VAL A 146 -28.03 7.70 6.19
CA VAL A 146 -26.73 7.41 6.81
C VAL A 146 -25.81 6.64 5.86
N VAL A 147 -26.33 5.62 5.18
CA VAL A 147 -25.58 4.85 4.18
C VAL A 147 -25.13 5.74 3.03
N PHE A 148 -26.00 6.63 2.54
CA PHE A 148 -25.66 7.55 1.46
C PHE A 148 -24.57 8.53 1.86
N VAL A 149 -24.67 9.14 3.05
CA VAL A 149 -23.64 10.06 3.59
C VAL A 149 -22.31 9.33 3.78
N THR A 150 -22.35 8.11 4.30
CA THR A 150 -21.15 7.28 4.50
C THR A 150 -20.49 6.95 3.18
N ALA A 151 -21.25 6.45 2.20
CA ALA A 151 -20.74 6.14 0.87
C ALA A 151 -20.21 7.39 0.14
N PHE A 152 -20.85 8.55 0.32
CA PHE A 152 -20.39 9.81 -0.26
C PHE A 152 -19.05 10.26 0.34
N ASN A 153 -18.89 10.13 1.66
CA ASN A 153 -17.63 10.44 2.35
C ASN A 153 -16.51 9.51 1.88
N ASP A 154 -16.76 8.20 1.82
CA ASP A 154 -15.78 7.22 1.36
C ASP A 154 -15.42 7.41 -0.11
N TYR A 155 -16.40 7.72 -0.96
CA TYR A 155 -16.15 8.06 -2.36
C TYR A 155 -15.27 9.30 -2.51
N THR A 156 -15.54 10.33 -1.70
CA THR A 156 -14.73 11.55 -1.68
C THR A 156 -13.30 11.26 -1.21
N LYS A 157 -13.14 10.43 -0.18
CA LYS A 157 -11.84 9.95 0.34
C LYS A 157 -11.06 9.20 -0.75
N GLU A 158 -11.67 8.24 -1.42
CA GLU A 158 -11.02 7.46 -2.49
C GLU A 158 -10.62 8.35 -3.67
N LYS A 159 -11.47 9.31 -4.05
CA LYS A 159 -11.16 10.29 -5.10
C LYS A 159 -9.95 11.16 -4.74
N GLN A 160 -9.86 11.63 -3.50
CA GLN A 160 -8.72 12.42 -3.02
C GLN A 160 -7.43 11.61 -3.01
N PHE A 161 -7.48 10.37 -2.52
CA PHE A 161 -6.32 9.47 -2.48
C PHE A 161 -5.77 9.21 -3.89
N ARG A 162 -6.66 8.91 -4.83
CA ARG A 162 -6.28 8.68 -6.23
C ARG A 162 -5.68 9.92 -6.89
N GLY A 163 -6.19 11.10 -6.57
CA GLY A 163 -5.63 12.35 -7.07
C GLY A 163 -4.21 12.62 -6.57
N LEU A 164 -3.89 12.22 -5.33
CA LEU A 164 -2.54 12.26 -4.79
C LEU A 164 -1.65 11.22 -5.47
N GLN A 165 -2.11 9.97 -5.57
CA GLN A 165 -1.39 8.88 -6.22
C GLN A 165 -1.03 9.21 -7.68
N SER A 166 -1.97 9.74 -8.46
CA SER A 166 -1.73 10.12 -9.86
C SER A 166 -0.68 11.23 -10.02
N ARG A 167 -0.53 12.10 -9.02
CA ARG A 167 0.48 13.15 -9.04
C ARG A 167 1.85 12.61 -8.67
N ILE A 168 1.93 11.75 -7.66
CA ILE A 168 3.17 11.06 -7.28
C ILE A 168 3.71 10.26 -8.47
N GLU A 169 2.84 9.50 -9.15
CA GLU A 169 3.20 8.73 -10.34
C GLU A 169 3.69 9.61 -11.50
N GLY A 170 3.14 10.82 -11.65
CA GLY A 170 3.53 11.76 -12.71
C GLY A 170 4.82 12.54 -12.45
N GLU A 171 5.27 12.65 -11.19
CA GLU A 171 6.47 13.43 -10.83
C GLU A 171 7.77 12.62 -10.95
N HIS A 172 7.69 11.29 -11.03
CA HIS A 172 8.87 10.45 -11.17
C HIS A 172 9.44 10.57 -12.59
N LYS A 173 10.60 11.24 -12.69
CA LYS A 173 11.34 11.44 -13.94
C LYS A 173 12.61 10.61 -13.97
N PHE A 174 13.01 10.23 -15.17
CA PHE A 174 14.24 9.48 -15.42
C PHE A 174 15.02 10.09 -16.59
N SER A 175 16.35 10.01 -16.54
CA SER A 175 17.23 10.51 -17.59
C SER A 175 17.30 9.52 -18.76
N VAL A 176 16.86 9.95 -19.94
CA VAL A 176 16.97 9.19 -21.19
C VAL A 176 17.69 10.00 -22.26
N ILE A 177 18.32 9.32 -23.21
CA ILE A 177 18.95 9.93 -24.36
C ILE A 177 17.99 9.79 -25.54
N ARG A 178 17.54 10.92 -26.10
CA ARG A 178 16.72 11.00 -27.31
C ARG A 178 17.24 12.13 -28.20
N GLY A 179 17.44 11.87 -29.48
CA GLY A 179 17.98 12.83 -30.44
C GLY A 179 19.42 13.28 -30.15
N GLY A 180 20.19 12.49 -29.39
CA GLY A 180 21.54 12.85 -28.95
C GLY A 180 21.60 13.76 -27.72
N GLU A 181 20.45 14.15 -27.16
CA GLU A 181 20.38 14.96 -25.95
C GLU A 181 19.85 14.15 -24.77
N VAL A 182 20.39 14.42 -23.58
CA VAL A 182 19.88 13.85 -22.32
C VAL A 182 18.65 14.65 -21.90
N GLN A 183 17.52 13.97 -21.82
CA GLN A 183 16.21 14.53 -21.47
C GLN A 183 15.64 13.83 -20.25
N GLN A 184 14.94 14.57 -19.40
CA GLN A 184 14.23 14.03 -18.23
C GLN A 184 12.77 13.79 -18.61
N ILE A 185 12.37 12.52 -18.74
CA ILE A 185 11.00 12.12 -19.11
C ILE A 185 10.32 11.40 -17.93
N GLY A 186 8.99 11.36 -17.91
CA GLY A 186 8.26 10.57 -16.92
C GLY A 186 8.55 9.08 -17.06
N VAL A 187 8.61 8.36 -15.94
CA VAL A 187 8.88 6.90 -15.93
C VAL A 187 7.88 6.12 -16.79
N GLY A 188 6.60 6.52 -16.81
CA GLY A 188 5.58 5.90 -17.66
C GLY A 188 5.74 6.13 -19.18
N ASP A 189 6.63 7.05 -19.57
CA ASP A 189 6.92 7.39 -20.96
C ASP A 189 8.17 6.72 -21.54
N ILE A 190 8.85 5.93 -20.72
CA ILE A 190 9.97 5.09 -21.14
C ILE A 190 9.42 3.93 -21.98
N VAL A 191 10.05 3.67 -23.12
CA VAL A 191 9.69 2.55 -24.01
C VAL A 191 10.90 1.67 -24.30
N VAL A 192 10.64 0.45 -24.78
CA VAL A 192 11.68 -0.46 -25.25
C VAL A 192 12.50 0.19 -26.36
N GLY A 193 13.83 0.15 -26.21
CA GLY A 193 14.81 0.78 -27.10
C GLY A 193 15.25 2.19 -26.70
N ASP A 194 14.66 2.80 -25.66
CA ASP A 194 15.24 4.00 -25.06
C ASP A 194 16.62 3.67 -24.47
N ILE A 195 17.48 4.69 -24.41
CA ILE A 195 18.76 4.61 -23.71
C ILE A 195 18.65 5.42 -22.44
N CYS A 196 18.63 4.72 -21.32
CA CYS A 196 18.58 5.28 -19.99
C CYS A 196 19.99 5.60 -19.50
N GLN A 197 20.20 6.81 -18.98
CA GLN A 197 21.42 7.17 -18.27
C GLN A 197 21.20 6.95 -16.78
N ILE A 198 22.01 6.07 -16.21
CA ILE A 198 21.89 5.60 -14.83
C ILE A 198 22.98 6.25 -13.98
N LYS A 199 22.60 6.74 -12.81
CA LYS A 199 23.48 7.37 -11.82
C LYS A 199 23.26 6.79 -10.43
N TYR A 200 24.19 7.07 -9.53
CA TYR A 200 24.07 6.74 -8.11
C TYR A 200 22.75 7.25 -7.53
N GLY A 201 22.07 6.38 -6.77
CA GLY A 201 20.79 6.67 -6.11
C GLY A 201 19.56 6.45 -6.97
N ASP A 202 19.71 6.16 -8.27
CA ASP A 202 18.57 5.89 -9.14
C ASP A 202 17.90 4.55 -8.78
N LEU A 203 16.56 4.56 -8.77
CA LEU A 203 15.74 3.35 -8.80
C LEU A 203 15.48 3.01 -10.27
N LEU A 204 15.86 1.81 -10.69
CA LEU A 204 15.69 1.42 -12.09
C LEU A 204 14.20 1.22 -12.44
N PRO A 205 13.65 1.98 -13.41
CA PRO A 205 12.22 1.95 -13.73
C PRO A 205 11.83 0.81 -14.67
N THR A 206 12.79 0.22 -15.37
CA THR A 206 12.59 -0.73 -16.45
C THR A 206 13.74 -1.73 -16.46
N ASP A 207 13.52 -2.90 -17.06
CA ASP A 207 14.61 -3.83 -17.29
C ASP A 207 15.41 -3.41 -18.52
N GLY A 208 16.69 -3.75 -18.53
CA GLY A 208 17.55 -3.41 -19.64
C GLY A 208 18.90 -4.11 -19.64
N ILE A 209 19.63 -3.88 -20.71
CA ILE A 209 21.00 -4.35 -20.88
C ILE A 209 21.96 -3.18 -20.82
N LEU A 210 23.09 -3.39 -20.15
CA LEU A 210 24.14 -2.42 -20.01
C LEU A 210 24.90 -2.25 -21.35
N ILE A 211 25.01 -1.02 -21.82
CA ILE A 211 25.82 -0.63 -22.98
C ILE A 211 27.22 -0.20 -22.51
N GLN A 212 27.26 0.57 -21.43
CA GLN A 212 28.49 1.15 -20.86
C GLN A 212 28.32 1.30 -19.35
N SER A 213 29.34 0.95 -18.58
CA SER A 213 29.37 1.15 -17.12
C SER A 213 30.67 1.80 -16.67
N ASN A 214 30.60 2.50 -15.55
CA ASN A 214 31.73 3.01 -14.78
C ASN A 214 31.53 2.62 -13.31
N ASP A 215 32.20 1.55 -12.88
CA ASP A 215 32.12 0.94 -11.54
C ASP A 215 30.69 0.83 -10.97
N LEU A 216 29.77 0.35 -11.82
CA LEU A 216 28.37 0.24 -11.48
C LEU A 216 28.14 -0.90 -10.48
N LYS A 217 27.54 -0.60 -9.34
CA LYS A 217 27.07 -1.58 -8.36
C LYS A 217 25.61 -1.33 -8.01
N ILE A 218 24.86 -2.42 -7.92
CA ILE A 218 23.42 -2.38 -7.73
C ILE A 218 23.03 -3.28 -6.58
N ASP A 219 22.07 -2.80 -5.78
CA ASP A 219 21.38 -3.57 -4.77
C ASP A 219 20.15 -4.27 -5.41
N GLU A 220 20.22 -5.60 -5.45
CA GLU A 220 19.15 -6.46 -5.96
C GLU A 220 18.27 -7.08 -4.87
N SER A 221 18.45 -6.67 -3.60
CA SER A 221 17.73 -7.23 -2.46
C SER A 221 16.21 -7.21 -2.60
N SER A 222 15.66 -6.20 -3.28
CA SER A 222 14.23 -6.10 -3.59
C SER A 222 13.69 -7.27 -4.43
N LEU A 223 14.54 -7.92 -5.24
CA LEU A 223 14.15 -9.01 -6.14
C LEU A 223 14.67 -10.37 -5.68
N THR A 224 15.91 -10.45 -5.19
CA THR A 224 16.56 -11.71 -4.81
C THR A 224 16.49 -11.99 -3.32
N GLY A 225 16.31 -10.96 -2.49
CA GLY A 225 16.45 -11.04 -1.04
C GLY A 225 17.90 -11.06 -0.53
N GLU A 226 18.89 -11.01 -1.42
CA GLU A 226 20.31 -10.94 -1.06
C GLU A 226 20.74 -9.48 -0.90
N SER A 227 21.35 -9.13 0.23
CA SER A 227 21.72 -7.74 0.55
C SER A 227 23.08 -7.30 0.00
N ASP A 228 23.82 -8.19 -0.67
CA ASP A 228 25.14 -7.86 -1.19
C ASP A 228 25.04 -7.06 -2.49
N HIS A 229 25.89 -6.04 -2.61
CA HIS A 229 25.97 -5.23 -3.82
C HIS A 229 26.55 -6.04 -4.98
N VAL A 230 25.79 -6.16 -6.07
CA VAL A 230 26.20 -6.88 -7.27
C VAL A 230 26.95 -5.93 -8.21
N LYS A 231 28.17 -6.29 -8.60
CA LYS A 231 28.95 -5.52 -9.59
C LYS A 231 28.40 -5.80 -10.99
N LYS A 232 28.08 -4.73 -11.72
CA LYS A 232 27.55 -4.80 -13.09
C LYS A 232 28.60 -4.34 -14.08
N GLY A 233 28.61 -4.97 -15.24
CA GLY A 233 29.59 -4.69 -16.29
C GLY A 233 29.25 -5.44 -17.57
N THR A 234 29.71 -4.92 -18.71
CA THR A 234 29.43 -5.50 -20.03
C THR A 234 29.92 -6.95 -20.16
N ASP A 235 31.03 -7.28 -19.49
CA ASP A 235 31.69 -8.59 -19.54
C ASP A 235 31.49 -9.46 -18.29
N THR A 236 30.76 -8.95 -17.29
CA THR A 236 30.53 -9.65 -16.01
C THR A 236 29.06 -9.97 -15.81
N ASP A 237 28.24 -8.92 -15.71
CA ASP A 237 26.80 -9.02 -15.66
C ASP A 237 26.17 -7.76 -16.29
N PRO A 238 25.70 -7.86 -17.56
CA PRO A 238 25.11 -6.74 -18.26
C PRO A 238 23.62 -6.56 -17.94
N MET A 239 23.00 -7.42 -17.13
CA MET A 239 21.56 -7.38 -16.86
C MET A 239 21.22 -6.38 -15.77
N LEU A 240 20.25 -5.52 -16.06
CA LEU A 240 19.75 -4.49 -15.15
C LEU A 240 18.25 -4.68 -14.98
N LEU A 241 17.81 -4.83 -13.73
CA LEU A 241 16.44 -5.22 -13.40
C LEU A 241 15.68 -4.04 -12.78
N SER A 242 14.43 -3.88 -13.18
CA SER A 242 13.49 -2.92 -12.61
C SER A 242 13.27 -3.17 -11.11
N GLY A 243 13.12 -2.10 -10.33
CA GLY A 243 12.93 -2.20 -8.87
C GLY A 243 14.23 -2.35 -8.07
N THR A 244 15.39 -2.36 -8.72
CA THR A 244 16.71 -2.39 -8.07
C THR A 244 17.30 -0.98 -7.91
N HIS A 245 18.18 -0.81 -6.92
CA HIS A 245 18.76 0.48 -6.57
C HIS A 245 20.24 0.57 -6.93
N VAL A 246 20.64 1.70 -7.52
CA VAL A 246 22.04 1.93 -7.88
C VAL A 246 22.80 2.47 -6.68
N MET A 247 23.76 1.70 -6.19
CA MET A 247 24.52 1.98 -4.97
C MET A 247 25.89 2.59 -5.24
N GLU A 248 26.43 2.43 -6.45
CA GLU A 248 27.70 3.03 -6.84
C GLU A 248 27.80 3.16 -8.36
N GLY A 249 28.55 4.16 -8.82
CA GLY A 249 28.92 4.29 -10.23
C GLY A 249 27.86 4.91 -11.11
N SER A 250 28.03 4.72 -12.42
CA SER A 250 27.12 5.22 -13.45
C SER A 250 27.17 4.34 -14.70
N GLY A 251 26.15 4.45 -15.55
CA GLY A 251 26.11 3.67 -16.78
C GLY A 251 25.09 4.14 -17.80
N LYS A 252 25.09 3.49 -18.96
CA LYS A 252 24.08 3.61 -20.01
C LYS A 252 23.43 2.25 -20.21
N MET A 253 22.12 2.21 -20.19
CA MET A 253 21.32 1.01 -20.34
C MET A 253 20.39 1.15 -21.54
N LEU A 254 20.27 0.10 -22.34
CA LEU A 254 19.22 -0.06 -23.33
C LEU A 254 18.00 -0.72 -22.67
N VAL A 255 16.83 -0.10 -22.79
CA VAL A 255 15.57 -0.65 -22.26
C VAL A 255 15.12 -1.85 -23.09
N THR A 256 14.91 -2.99 -22.45
CA THR A 256 14.47 -4.25 -23.09
C THR A 256 13.04 -4.62 -22.74
N ALA A 257 12.62 -4.44 -21.48
CA ALA A 257 11.28 -4.77 -21.03
C ALA A 257 10.72 -3.69 -20.08
N VAL A 258 9.42 -3.42 -20.22
CA VAL A 258 8.72 -2.34 -19.51
C VAL A 258 7.39 -2.84 -18.92
N GLY A 259 6.92 -2.18 -17.85
CA GLY A 259 5.62 -2.44 -17.24
C GLY A 259 5.43 -3.92 -16.86
N VAL A 260 4.30 -4.50 -17.23
CA VAL A 260 3.95 -5.91 -16.95
C VAL A 260 4.88 -6.94 -17.59
N ASN A 261 5.73 -6.53 -18.54
CA ASN A 261 6.71 -7.41 -19.19
C ASN A 261 8.07 -7.43 -18.49
N SER A 262 8.31 -6.50 -17.56
CA SER A 262 9.53 -6.49 -16.74
C SER A 262 9.49 -7.59 -15.66
N GLN A 263 10.63 -8.01 -15.13
CA GLN A 263 10.72 -9.01 -14.07
C GLN A 263 9.96 -8.57 -12.81
N ALA A 264 10.15 -7.32 -12.38
CA ALA A 264 9.37 -6.77 -11.26
C ALA A 264 7.87 -6.73 -11.58
N GLY A 265 7.50 -6.36 -12.82
CA GLY A 265 6.10 -6.33 -13.27
C GLY A 265 5.44 -7.71 -13.33
N ILE A 266 6.18 -8.74 -13.75
CA ILE A 266 5.72 -10.14 -13.77
C ILE A 266 5.49 -10.61 -12.33
N ILE A 267 6.47 -10.41 -11.43
CA ILE A 267 6.34 -10.75 -10.01
C ILE A 267 5.15 -10.02 -9.39
N PHE A 268 5.00 -8.72 -9.65
CA PHE A 268 3.89 -7.93 -9.12
C PHE A 268 2.52 -8.41 -9.65
N THR A 269 2.44 -8.78 -10.92
CA THR A 269 1.20 -9.31 -11.52
C THR A 269 0.85 -10.68 -10.93
N LEU A 270 1.84 -11.55 -10.72
CA LEU A 270 1.65 -12.86 -10.09
C LEU A 270 1.23 -12.74 -8.62
N LEU A 271 1.88 -11.85 -7.85
CA LEU A 271 1.50 -11.56 -6.47
C LEU A 271 0.10 -10.94 -6.38
N GLY A 272 -0.25 -10.05 -7.31
CA GLY A 272 -1.58 -9.46 -7.41
C GLY A 272 -2.66 -10.51 -7.67
N ALA A 273 -2.41 -11.42 -8.60
CA ALA A 273 -3.31 -12.54 -8.90
C ALA A 273 -3.45 -13.49 -7.71
N ALA A 274 -2.34 -13.84 -7.05
CA ALA A 274 -2.35 -14.70 -5.86
C ALA A 274 -3.11 -14.07 -4.69
N ALA A 275 -2.94 -12.76 -4.46
CA ALA A 275 -3.65 -12.04 -3.41
C ALA A 275 -5.17 -12.00 -3.66
N ASP A 276 -5.59 -11.87 -4.93
CA ASP A 276 -7.01 -11.90 -5.29
C ASP A 276 -7.59 -13.32 -5.11
N GLU A 277 -6.83 -14.36 -5.46
CA GLU A 277 -7.21 -15.77 -5.21
C GLU A 277 -7.33 -16.09 -3.72
N GLU A 278 -6.37 -15.65 -2.90
CA GLU A 278 -6.37 -15.84 -1.45
C GLU A 278 -7.58 -15.15 -0.79
N GLN A 279 -7.94 -13.94 -1.25
CA GLN A 279 -9.15 -13.25 -0.79
C GLN A 279 -10.44 -14.03 -1.16
N VAL A 280 -10.48 -14.64 -2.34
CA VAL A 280 -11.61 -15.47 -2.78
C VAL A 280 -11.68 -16.76 -1.96
N GLU A 281 -10.55 -17.42 -1.72
CA GLU A 281 -10.47 -18.60 -0.85
C GLU A 281 -10.88 -18.29 0.58
N ALA A 282 -10.37 -17.20 1.17
CA ALA A 282 -10.74 -16.79 2.52
C ALA A 282 -12.24 -16.51 2.65
N LYS A 283 -12.87 -15.90 1.63
CA LYS A 283 -14.33 -15.71 1.56
C LYS A 283 -15.08 -17.05 1.45
N LYS A 284 -14.58 -18.02 0.68
CA LYS A 284 -15.16 -19.37 0.60
C LYS A 284 -15.05 -20.12 1.93
N ARG A 285 -13.87 -20.15 2.55
CA ARG A 285 -13.65 -20.77 3.87
C ARG A 285 -14.56 -20.18 4.94
N LYS A 286 -14.73 -18.84 4.98
CA LYS A 286 -15.68 -18.17 5.89
C LYS A 286 -17.14 -18.57 5.63
N LYS A 287 -17.55 -18.74 4.37
CA LYS A 287 -18.90 -19.23 4.01
C LYS A 287 -19.12 -20.69 4.39
N GLU A 288 -18.13 -21.54 4.18
CA GLU A 288 -18.17 -22.96 4.54
C GLU A 288 -18.19 -23.18 6.05
N ALA A 289 -17.36 -22.44 6.81
CA ALA A 289 -17.38 -22.45 8.27
C ALA A 289 -18.74 -22.00 8.84
N LYS A 290 -19.37 -20.96 8.25
CA LYS A 290 -20.74 -20.56 8.60
C LYS A 290 -21.76 -21.67 8.28
N LYS A 291 -21.60 -22.39 7.17
CA LYS A 291 -22.50 -23.48 6.75
C LYS A 291 -22.36 -24.72 7.64
N GLN A 292 -21.14 -25.06 8.06
CA GLN A 292 -20.86 -26.13 9.01
C GLN A 292 -21.41 -25.83 10.41
N ARG A 293 -21.20 -24.60 10.92
CA ARG A 293 -21.81 -24.15 12.20
C ARG A 293 -23.34 -24.20 12.16
N LYS A 294 -23.95 -23.92 11.00
CA LYS A 294 -25.41 -23.98 10.80
C LYS A 294 -25.94 -25.42 10.68
N LYS A 295 -25.11 -26.38 10.25
CA LYS A 295 -25.41 -27.81 10.26
C LYS A 295 -25.28 -28.42 11.66
N GLN A 296 -24.25 -28.05 12.42
CA GLN A 296 -24.10 -28.49 13.82
C GLN A 296 -25.26 -27.99 14.70
N LYS A 297 -25.71 -26.74 14.53
CA LYS A 297 -26.90 -26.22 15.22
C LYS A 297 -28.25 -26.84 14.79
N LYS A 298 -28.29 -27.63 13.71
CA LYS A 298 -29.50 -28.33 13.24
C LYS A 298 -29.47 -29.84 13.50
N GLY A 299 -28.35 -30.38 13.99
CA GLY A 299 -28.19 -31.79 14.34
C GLY A 299 -28.39 -32.09 15.83
N ASP A 300 -28.58 -31.07 16.66
CA ASP A 300 -28.66 -31.19 18.13
C ASP A 300 -30.07 -30.84 18.64
N SER A 301 -31.06 -31.50 18.05
CA SER A 301 -32.44 -31.49 18.55
C SER A 301 -33.04 -32.88 18.33
N GLY A 302 -32.65 -33.81 19.19
CA GLY A 302 -33.21 -35.16 19.23
C GLY A 302 -32.31 -36.14 19.98
N GLU A 303 -32.35 -36.12 21.32
CA GLU A 303 -32.73 -37.26 22.18
C GLU A 303 -32.40 -36.97 23.65
N GLU A 304 -33.35 -37.33 24.51
CA GLU A 304 -33.38 -37.12 25.96
C GLU A 304 -32.45 -38.11 26.72
N LEU A 305 -31.85 -37.57 27.79
CA LEU A 305 -31.69 -38.13 29.15
C LEU A 305 -31.43 -39.64 29.35
N ILE A 306 -30.36 -39.98 30.10
CA ILE A 306 -30.42 -40.72 31.38
C ILE A 306 -29.06 -40.60 32.13
N ASP A 307 -29.20 -40.50 33.45
CA ASP A 307 -28.25 -40.34 34.56
C ASP A 307 -27.06 -41.32 34.69
N ALA A 308 -26.05 -40.84 35.44
CA ALA A 308 -25.40 -41.50 36.61
C ALA A 308 -23.85 -41.66 36.60
N ASN A 309 -23.21 -40.78 37.38
CA ASN A 309 -22.12 -40.95 38.38
C ASN A 309 -20.80 -41.73 38.07
N PRO A 310 -19.64 -41.30 38.64
CA PRO A 310 -18.31 -41.87 38.37
C PRO A 310 -17.82 -42.83 39.48
N ASN A 311 -17.18 -43.96 39.11
CA ASN A 311 -15.91 -44.47 39.67
C ASN A 311 -15.63 -45.96 39.36
N LYS A 312 -14.32 -46.28 39.38
CA LYS A 312 -13.61 -47.58 39.46
C LYS A 312 -13.45 -48.40 38.16
N GLN A 313 -12.45 -49.26 37.95
CA GLN A 313 -11.09 -49.54 38.45
C GLN A 313 -10.74 -50.92 37.86
N GLY A 314 -9.53 -51.12 37.31
CA GLY A 314 -8.97 -52.43 36.88
C GLY A 314 -9.48 -52.96 35.53
N ASP A 315 -8.76 -53.74 34.73
CA ASP A 315 -7.47 -54.42 34.82
C ASP A 315 -7.07 -54.89 33.40
N GLY A 316 -5.75 -55.12 33.17
CA GLY A 316 -5.19 -55.98 32.10
C GLY A 316 -5.32 -55.43 30.67
N GLU A 317 -4.43 -55.66 29.70
CA GLU A 317 -3.39 -56.66 29.55
C GLU A 317 -2.42 -56.18 28.44
N ALA A 318 -1.22 -56.73 28.45
CA ALA A 318 -0.06 -56.30 27.69
C ALA A 318 -0.13 -56.57 26.18
N ALA A 319 0.49 -55.69 25.39
CA ALA A 319 1.25 -56.06 24.21
C ALA A 319 2.40 -55.07 24.00
N ALA A 320 3.61 -55.62 23.96
CA ALA A 320 4.89 -54.92 23.94
C ALA A 320 5.46 -54.78 22.51
N VAL A 321 6.64 -54.12 22.44
CA VAL A 321 7.71 -54.21 21.41
C VAL A 321 7.56 -53.19 20.25
N THR A 322 8.47 -52.28 19.90
CA THR A 322 9.95 -52.03 19.99
C THR A 322 10.21 -50.50 19.96
N GLY A 323 11.15 -49.86 20.70
CA GLY A 323 12.63 -49.77 20.47
C GLY A 323 12.98 -48.84 19.28
N ASN A 324 13.81 -47.78 19.29
CA ASN A 324 14.94 -47.27 20.10
C ASN A 324 15.07 -45.74 19.85
N SER A 325 15.22 -44.87 20.85
CA SER A 325 16.45 -44.25 21.39
C SER A 325 17.50 -43.72 20.40
N HIS A 326 17.84 -42.42 20.49
CA HIS A 326 19.23 -41.97 20.69
C HIS A 326 19.29 -40.55 21.27
N HIS A 327 19.99 -40.46 22.40
CA HIS A 327 20.44 -39.26 23.10
C HIS A 327 21.96 -39.20 22.91
N ILE A 328 22.51 -38.03 22.57
CA ILE A 328 23.95 -37.74 22.76
C ILE A 328 24.08 -36.31 23.30
N THR A 329 24.62 -36.23 24.50
CA THR A 329 25.17 -35.04 25.17
C THR A 329 26.69 -35.12 25.14
N ALA A 330 27.37 -34.00 24.91
CA ALA A 330 28.69 -33.74 25.48
C ALA A 330 29.04 -32.24 25.46
N ASN A 331 29.42 -31.76 26.64
CA ASN A 331 30.01 -30.45 26.97
C ASN A 331 31.38 -30.20 26.31
N SER A 332 31.76 -28.93 26.16
CA SER A 332 33.04 -28.41 26.67
C SER A 332 33.05 -26.88 26.76
N ALA A 333 33.77 -26.39 27.78
CA ALA A 333 33.83 -25.04 28.32
C ALA A 333 35.03 -24.23 27.80
N ASN A 334 34.96 -22.89 27.85
CA ASN A 334 35.80 -22.02 28.71
C ASN A 334 35.79 -20.52 28.28
N ALA A 335 35.68 -19.66 29.31
CA ALA A 335 36.32 -18.34 29.56
C ALA A 335 36.17 -17.20 28.50
N ASP A 336 35.97 -15.92 28.80
CA ASP A 336 36.32 -15.08 29.96
C ASP A 336 35.59 -13.70 29.84
N GLY A 337 35.43 -12.93 30.93
CA GLY A 337 35.35 -11.45 30.85
C GLY A 337 34.16 -10.67 31.44
N ASP A 338 34.09 -10.59 32.78
CA ASP A 338 33.74 -9.44 33.65
C ASP A 338 32.72 -8.31 33.28
N VAL A 339 31.65 -8.25 34.09
CA VAL A 339 31.22 -7.11 34.95
C VAL A 339 30.68 -5.80 34.32
N ARG A 340 29.35 -5.61 34.36
CA ARG A 340 28.64 -4.78 35.38
C ARG A 340 27.12 -4.86 35.29
N ASN A 341 26.56 -5.16 36.45
CA ASN A 341 25.16 -5.27 36.81
C ASN A 341 24.54 -3.86 36.93
N ASN A 342 23.41 -3.59 36.26
CA ASN A 342 22.45 -2.61 36.76
C ASN A 342 21.02 -3.11 36.54
N LYS A 343 20.38 -3.40 37.67
CA LYS A 343 19.08 -4.00 37.85
C LYS A 343 18.03 -2.88 37.77
N HIS A 344 17.18 -2.90 36.76
CA HIS A 344 15.87 -2.26 36.84
C HIS A 344 14.78 -3.23 36.39
N SER A 345 13.65 -3.10 37.07
CA SER A 345 12.63 -4.08 37.38
C SER A 345 11.84 -4.62 36.18
N LYS A 346 11.57 -5.93 36.27
CA LYS A 346 10.58 -6.70 35.53
C LYS A 346 9.17 -6.13 35.74
N GLU A 347 8.39 -6.08 34.66
CA GLU A 347 6.95 -6.34 34.66
C GLU A 347 6.57 -6.89 33.26
N ASP A 348 6.19 -8.18 33.30
CA ASP A 348 5.34 -8.99 32.41
C ASP A 348 5.63 -9.08 30.90
N GLU A 349 6.41 -10.12 30.56
CA GLU A 349 6.44 -10.78 29.26
C GLU A 349 5.24 -11.76 29.17
N ASP A 350 4.35 -11.57 28.20
CA ASP A 350 3.44 -12.61 27.72
C ASP A 350 3.88 -13.02 26.30
N GLU A 351 3.84 -14.32 26.06
CA GLU A 351 4.66 -15.03 25.09
C GLU A 351 4.34 -14.69 23.62
N GLY A 352 5.39 -14.43 22.84
CA GLY A 352 5.31 -14.18 21.41
C GLY A 352 5.13 -15.46 20.59
N GLU A 353 3.99 -15.60 19.92
CA GLU A 353 3.90 -16.38 18.69
C GLU A 353 4.62 -15.63 17.57
N ALA A 354 5.70 -16.22 17.07
CA ALA A 354 6.48 -15.73 15.96
C ALA A 354 5.63 -15.67 14.68
N HIS A 355 5.15 -14.48 14.32
CA HIS A 355 4.51 -14.22 13.05
C HIS A 355 5.58 -14.15 11.95
N ARG A 356 5.60 -15.15 11.06
CA ARG A 356 6.32 -15.10 9.78
C ARG A 356 5.82 -13.89 8.98
N PRO A 357 6.68 -13.17 8.23
CA PRO A 357 6.21 -12.07 7.41
C PRO A 357 5.50 -12.66 6.19
N SER A 358 4.17 -12.63 6.21
CA SER A 358 3.37 -12.86 5.01
C SER A 358 3.45 -11.60 4.15
N GLY A 359 4.19 -11.69 3.05
CA GLY A 359 4.28 -10.68 2.01
C GLY A 359 2.92 -10.42 1.37
N GLY A 360 2.24 -9.41 1.87
CA GLY A 360 1.06 -8.80 1.29
C GLY A 360 0.90 -7.49 2.02
N GLY A 361 0.97 -6.36 1.30
CA GLY A 361 0.95 -5.01 1.89
C GLY A 361 -0.32 -4.75 2.71
N SER A 362 -0.36 -5.23 3.94
CA SER A 362 -1.21 -4.68 4.98
C SER A 362 -0.69 -3.27 5.20
N GLN A 363 -1.46 -2.27 4.79
CA GLN A 363 -1.19 -0.89 5.16
C GLN A 363 -0.94 -0.85 6.66
N GLU A 364 0.32 -0.60 7.06
CA GLU A 364 0.66 -0.45 8.46
C GLU A 364 -0.20 0.69 9.00
N LYS A 365 -1.04 0.35 10.00
CA LYS A 365 -1.94 1.33 10.60
C LYS A 365 -1.08 2.33 11.37
N SER A 366 -1.40 3.62 11.25
CA SER A 366 -0.64 4.64 11.99
C SER A 366 -0.82 4.48 13.51
N VAL A 367 0.12 5.02 14.29
CA VAL A 367 0.14 4.88 15.75
C VAL A 367 -1.14 5.45 16.39
N LEU A 368 -1.60 6.61 15.93
CA LEU A 368 -2.85 7.24 16.36
C LEU A 368 -4.04 6.38 15.95
N GLN A 369 -4.08 5.86 14.71
CA GLN A 369 -5.17 5.00 14.26
C GLN A 369 -5.31 3.75 15.14
N ALA A 370 -4.19 3.15 15.55
CA ALA A 370 -4.20 2.01 16.46
C ALA A 370 -4.82 2.36 17.83
N LYS A 371 -4.38 3.47 18.44
CA LYS A 371 -4.90 3.95 19.73
C LYS A 371 -6.39 4.32 19.66
N LEU A 372 -6.78 5.02 18.60
CA LEU A 372 -8.16 5.42 18.34
C LEU A 372 -9.09 4.22 18.12
N THR A 373 -8.59 3.18 17.43
CA THR A 373 -9.33 1.92 17.28
C THR A 373 -9.55 1.25 18.63
N LYS A 374 -8.53 1.19 19.50
CA LYS A 374 -8.65 0.64 20.85
C LYS A 374 -9.68 1.40 21.68
N LEU A 375 -9.67 2.73 21.63
CA LEU A 375 -10.63 3.59 22.31
C LEU A 375 -12.05 3.38 21.77
N ALA A 376 -12.22 3.30 20.44
CA ALA A 376 -13.52 3.04 19.82
C ALA A 376 -14.10 1.68 20.25
N ILE A 377 -13.26 0.65 20.36
CA ILE A 377 -13.68 -0.67 20.87
C ILE A 377 -14.12 -0.59 22.34
N GLN A 378 -13.40 0.14 23.19
CA GLN A 378 -13.80 0.33 24.60
C GLN A 378 -15.13 1.07 24.73
N ILE A 379 -15.33 2.15 23.96
CA ILE A 379 -16.61 2.85 23.89
C ILE A 379 -17.70 1.90 23.39
N GLY A 380 -17.42 1.08 22.38
CA GLY A 380 -18.35 0.08 21.86
C GLY A 380 -18.80 -0.94 22.91
N TYR A 381 -17.88 -1.44 23.74
CA TYR A 381 -18.24 -2.35 24.84
C TYR A 381 -19.08 -1.67 25.92
N ALA A 382 -18.70 -0.45 26.33
CA ALA A 382 -19.48 0.32 27.30
C ALA A 382 -20.89 0.65 26.77
N GLY A 383 -20.97 1.07 25.51
CA GLY A 383 -22.22 1.33 24.81
C GLY A 383 -23.11 0.10 24.69
N SER A 384 -22.52 -1.05 24.35
CA SER A 384 -23.24 -2.32 24.27
C SER A 384 -23.77 -2.76 25.63
N PHE A 385 -23.00 -2.61 26.70
CA PHE A 385 -23.45 -2.90 28.06
C PHE A 385 -24.65 -2.03 28.46
N ILE A 386 -24.58 -0.72 28.19
CA ILE A 386 -25.68 0.21 28.47
C ILE A 386 -26.91 -0.14 27.64
N ALA A 387 -26.76 -0.44 26.34
CA ALA A 387 -27.86 -0.81 25.45
C ALA A 387 -28.57 -2.09 25.89
N VAL A 388 -27.83 -3.11 26.34
CA VAL A 388 -28.43 -4.35 26.88
C VAL A 388 -29.14 -4.06 28.19
N LEU A 389 -28.53 -3.28 29.08
CA LEU A 389 -29.11 -2.92 30.37
C LEU A 389 -30.42 -2.13 30.20
N THR A 390 -30.50 -1.17 29.28
CA THR A 390 -31.72 -0.41 29.02
C THR A 390 -32.84 -1.30 28.49
N VAL A 391 -32.55 -2.21 27.55
CA VAL A 391 -33.53 -3.17 27.04
C VAL A 391 -34.06 -4.06 28.16
N VAL A 392 -33.18 -4.61 29.00
CA VAL A 392 -33.57 -5.47 30.12
C VAL A 392 -34.44 -4.71 31.11
N ILE A 393 -34.07 -3.47 31.48
CA ILE A 393 -34.85 -2.64 32.40
C ILE A 393 -36.25 -2.37 31.83
N LEU A 394 -36.35 -2.01 30.54
CA LEU A 394 -37.64 -1.74 29.90
C LEU A 394 -38.53 -3.00 29.83
N ILE A 395 -37.94 -4.15 29.49
CA ILE A 395 -38.63 -5.44 29.47
C ILE A 395 -39.13 -5.82 30.86
N VAL A 396 -38.25 -5.79 31.87
CA VAL A 396 -38.61 -6.17 33.24
C VAL A 396 -39.69 -5.24 33.80
N ARG A 397 -39.54 -3.93 33.61
CA ARG A 397 -40.53 -2.94 34.04
C ARG A 397 -41.89 -3.21 33.40
N PHE A 398 -41.92 -3.45 32.09
CA PHE A 398 -43.16 -3.75 31.38
C PHE A 398 -43.80 -5.06 31.87
N CYS A 399 -43.02 -6.13 32.03
CA CYS A 399 -43.54 -7.41 32.52
C CYS A 399 -44.10 -7.31 33.94
N VAL A 400 -43.42 -6.60 34.85
CA VAL A 400 -43.88 -6.43 36.24
C VAL A 400 -45.15 -5.59 36.28
N GLN A 401 -45.20 -4.46 35.57
CA GLN A 401 -46.39 -3.59 35.58
C GLN A 401 -47.61 -4.31 34.97
N THR A 402 -47.46 -4.93 33.79
CA THR A 402 -48.59 -5.50 33.05
C THR A 402 -49.07 -6.85 33.60
N PHE A 403 -48.15 -7.75 33.96
CA PHE A 403 -48.50 -9.13 34.35
C PHE A 403 -48.56 -9.35 35.87
N VAL A 404 -47.87 -8.54 36.68
CA VAL A 404 -47.84 -8.73 38.14
C VAL A 404 -48.72 -7.72 38.87
N VAL A 405 -48.75 -6.46 38.41
CA VAL A 405 -49.54 -5.40 39.06
C VAL A 405 -50.94 -5.28 38.46
N GLU A 406 -51.05 -5.28 37.13
CA GLU A 406 -52.33 -5.11 36.42
C GLU A 406 -53.06 -6.43 36.10
N ASP A 407 -52.40 -7.58 36.30
CA ASP A 407 -52.95 -8.94 36.18
C ASP A 407 -53.66 -9.23 34.83
N LYS A 408 -53.12 -8.69 33.72
CA LYS A 408 -53.70 -8.84 32.37
C LYS A 408 -53.25 -10.16 31.70
N PRO A 409 -54.13 -10.85 30.95
CA PRO A 409 -53.76 -12.06 30.21
C PRO A 409 -52.83 -11.76 29.04
N TRP A 410 -51.94 -12.70 28.69
CA TRP A 410 -51.00 -12.58 27.57
C TRP A 410 -51.75 -12.46 26.23
N SER A 411 -51.48 -11.38 25.49
CA SER A 411 -51.98 -11.17 24.13
C SER A 411 -50.83 -10.94 23.14
N PRO A 412 -50.98 -11.35 21.86
CA PRO A 412 -50.00 -11.07 20.80
C PRO A 412 -49.72 -9.59 20.57
N PHE A 413 -50.61 -8.70 21.01
CA PHE A 413 -50.45 -7.24 20.94
C PHE A 413 -49.22 -6.74 21.72
N TYR A 414 -48.85 -7.42 22.81
CA TYR A 414 -47.66 -7.06 23.60
C TYR A 414 -46.35 -7.30 22.85
N ALA A 415 -46.33 -8.14 21.81
CA ALA A 415 -45.13 -8.37 20.98
C ALA A 415 -44.61 -7.08 20.34
N ASN A 416 -45.50 -6.14 19.98
CA ASN A 416 -45.10 -4.84 19.42
C ASN A 416 -44.29 -4.02 20.44
N HIS A 417 -44.64 -4.06 21.72
CA HIS A 417 -43.91 -3.37 22.79
C HIS A 417 -42.48 -3.91 22.96
N PHE A 418 -42.29 -5.23 22.86
CA PHE A 418 -40.95 -5.84 22.90
C PHE A 418 -40.09 -5.43 21.69
N VAL A 419 -40.69 -5.32 20.50
CA VAL A 419 -39.99 -4.81 19.31
C VAL A 419 -39.57 -3.36 19.52
N LYS A 420 -40.43 -2.49 20.08
CA LYS A 420 -40.07 -1.11 20.42
C LYS A 420 -38.93 -1.02 21.44
N PHE A 421 -38.96 -1.82 22.51
CA PHE A 421 -37.84 -1.86 23.47
C PHE A 421 -36.54 -2.32 22.82
N PHE A 422 -36.61 -3.31 21.93
CA PHE A 422 -35.45 -3.77 21.18
C PHE A 422 -34.91 -2.67 20.24
N ILE A 423 -35.77 -1.95 19.52
CA ILE A 423 -35.39 -0.81 18.66
C ILE A 423 -34.68 0.27 19.50
N ILE A 424 -35.20 0.62 20.68
CA ILE A 424 -34.54 1.58 21.60
C ILE A 424 -33.14 1.09 22.02
N GLY A 425 -32.97 -0.21 22.27
CA GLY A 425 -31.64 -0.77 22.54
C GLY A 425 -30.67 -0.61 21.38
N VAL A 426 -31.11 -0.94 20.16
CA VAL A 426 -30.28 -0.83 18.95
C VAL A 426 -29.95 0.64 18.65
N THR A 427 -30.88 1.58 18.84
CA THR A 427 -30.59 3.01 18.62
C THR A 427 -29.55 3.54 19.61
N VAL A 428 -29.62 3.13 20.88
CA VAL A 428 -28.57 3.46 21.88
C VAL A 428 -27.22 2.88 21.45
N LEU A 429 -27.18 1.65 20.95
CA LEU A 429 -25.95 1.04 20.44
C LEU A 429 -25.35 1.81 19.26
N VAL A 430 -26.17 2.20 18.28
CA VAL A 430 -25.73 2.97 17.10
C VAL A 430 -25.18 4.34 17.49
N VAL A 431 -25.82 5.04 18.44
CA VAL A 431 -25.32 6.31 18.96
C VAL A 431 -24.00 6.15 19.73
N ALA A 432 -23.83 5.01 20.41
CA ALA A 432 -22.65 4.75 21.22
C ALA A 432 -21.42 4.35 20.40
N VAL A 433 -21.55 3.76 19.21
CA VAL A 433 -20.42 3.34 18.37
C VAL A 433 -20.00 4.50 17.44
N PRO A 434 -18.83 5.14 17.66
CA PRO A 434 -18.42 6.28 16.85
C PRO A 434 -17.77 5.82 15.53
N GLU A 435 -18.59 5.39 14.57
CA GLU A 435 -18.15 4.91 13.25
C GLU A 435 -17.34 5.96 12.48
N GLY A 436 -17.60 7.25 12.71
CA GLY A 436 -16.91 8.37 12.05
C GLY A 436 -15.49 8.66 12.54
N LEU A 437 -15.03 8.04 13.63
CA LEU A 437 -13.78 8.41 14.30
C LEU A 437 -12.52 8.08 13.44
N PRO A 438 -12.38 6.87 12.84
CA PRO A 438 -11.28 6.60 11.91
C PRO A 438 -11.36 7.40 10.60
N LEU A 439 -12.58 7.72 10.16
CA LEU A 439 -12.83 8.50 8.95
C LEU A 439 -12.35 9.95 9.11
N ALA A 440 -12.64 10.57 10.26
CA ALA A 440 -12.23 11.94 10.58
C ALA A 440 -10.71 12.13 10.48
N VAL A 441 -9.93 11.19 11.03
CA VAL A 441 -8.47 11.21 10.94
C VAL A 441 -8.00 11.14 9.49
N THR A 442 -8.57 10.21 8.72
CA THR A 442 -8.14 10.02 7.32
C THR A 442 -8.44 11.24 6.46
N LEU A 443 -9.60 11.88 6.66
CA LEU A 443 -9.97 13.11 5.94
C LEU A 443 -9.08 14.29 6.33
N SER A 444 -8.80 14.46 7.63
CA SER A 444 -7.89 15.50 8.11
C SER A 444 -6.48 15.36 7.52
N LEU A 445 -5.98 14.12 7.48
CA LEU A 445 -4.67 13.77 6.93
C LEU A 445 -4.61 14.02 5.41
N ALA A 446 -5.63 13.59 4.66
CA ALA A 446 -5.72 13.81 3.22
C ALA A 446 -5.75 15.31 2.87
N TYR A 447 -6.49 16.11 3.64
CA TYR A 447 -6.51 17.57 3.48
C TYR A 447 -5.14 18.19 3.79
N SER A 448 -4.49 17.75 4.87
CA SER A 448 -3.17 18.22 5.29
C SER A 448 -2.10 17.92 4.23
N VAL A 449 -2.08 16.71 3.69
CA VAL A 449 -1.14 16.31 2.63
C VAL A 449 -1.35 17.12 1.34
N LYS A 450 -2.61 17.38 0.97
CA LYS A 450 -2.92 18.24 -0.17
C LYS A 450 -2.37 19.66 0.02
N LYS A 451 -2.40 20.19 1.25
CA LYS A 451 -1.83 21.49 1.58
C LYS A 451 -0.29 21.45 1.56
N MET A 452 0.33 20.45 2.18
CA MET A 452 1.80 20.26 2.20
C MET A 452 2.38 20.17 0.79
N MET A 453 1.69 19.50 -0.13
CA MET A 453 2.10 19.41 -1.52
C MET A 453 2.16 20.79 -2.21
N LYS A 454 1.27 21.73 -1.86
CA LYS A 454 1.33 23.10 -2.37
C LYS A 454 2.58 23.84 -1.87
N ASP A 455 3.10 23.44 -0.72
CA ASP A 455 4.30 23.99 -0.10
C ASP A 455 5.57 23.22 -0.52
N ASN A 456 5.53 22.52 -1.66
CA ASN A 456 6.61 21.68 -2.21
C ASN A 456 7.05 20.53 -1.28
N ASN A 457 6.19 20.09 -0.35
CA ASN A 457 6.42 18.94 0.50
C ASN A 457 5.52 17.77 0.08
N LEU A 458 6.10 16.80 -0.64
CA LEU A 458 5.38 15.63 -1.11
C LEU A 458 5.46 14.48 -0.08
N VAL A 459 4.36 14.24 0.63
CA VAL A 459 4.23 13.11 1.55
C VAL A 459 3.86 11.84 0.76
N ARG A 460 4.78 10.88 0.72
CA ARG A 460 4.57 9.59 0.02
C ARG A 460 3.73 8.58 0.82
N HIS A 461 3.86 8.62 2.14
CA HIS A 461 3.19 7.73 3.09
C HIS A 461 2.37 8.58 4.07
N LEU A 462 1.04 8.40 4.11
CA LEU A 462 0.15 9.28 4.88
C LEU A 462 0.44 9.22 6.39
N ASP A 463 0.73 8.03 6.89
CA ASP A 463 1.14 7.75 8.27
C ASP A 463 2.45 8.45 8.67
N ALA A 464 3.37 8.69 7.73
CA ALA A 464 4.60 9.43 8.00
C ALA A 464 4.34 10.88 8.46
N CYS A 465 3.24 11.49 8.01
CA CYS A 465 2.85 12.84 8.45
C CYS A 465 2.50 12.87 9.95
N GLU A 466 1.95 11.78 10.50
CA GLU A 466 1.69 11.68 11.93
C GLU A 466 3.00 11.44 12.70
N THR A 467 3.81 10.48 12.24
CA THR A 467 5.09 10.14 12.87
C THR A 467 6.03 11.34 12.95
N MET A 468 6.09 12.14 11.88
CA MET A 468 6.88 13.39 11.84
C MET A 468 6.44 14.40 12.90
N GLY A 469 5.16 14.41 13.30
CA GLY A 469 4.65 15.27 14.38
C GLY A 469 5.29 14.99 15.75
N ASN A 470 5.87 13.80 15.94
CA ASN A 470 6.58 13.40 17.15
C ASN A 470 8.12 13.43 16.99
N ALA A 471 8.65 13.98 15.90
CA ALA A 471 10.08 14.02 15.66
C ALA A 471 10.80 14.86 16.72
N THR A 472 11.76 14.26 17.43
CA THR A 472 12.60 14.94 18.44
C THR A 472 13.99 15.31 17.92
N ALA A 473 14.42 14.66 16.85
CA ALA A 473 15.70 14.90 16.19
C ALA A 473 15.51 14.88 14.67
N ILE A 474 16.17 15.81 13.97
CA ILE A 474 16.24 15.84 12.52
C ILE A 474 17.71 15.62 12.13
N CYS A 475 18.01 14.42 11.66
CA CYS A 475 19.31 14.11 11.08
C CYS A 475 19.29 14.57 9.62
N SER A 476 19.91 15.72 9.34
CA SER A 476 19.98 16.27 7.98
C SER A 476 21.35 16.04 7.38
N ASP A 477 21.37 15.62 6.12
CA ASP A 477 22.58 15.67 5.31
C ASP A 477 22.98 17.12 5.04
N LYS A 478 24.28 17.36 4.88
CA LYS A 478 24.81 18.70 4.58
C LYS A 478 24.58 19.07 3.12
N THR A 479 25.11 18.24 2.22
CA THR A 479 25.24 18.59 0.81
C THR A 479 23.90 18.45 0.10
N GLY A 480 23.39 19.53 -0.49
CA GLY A 480 22.12 19.51 -1.23
C GLY A 480 20.86 19.57 -0.39
N THR A 481 20.96 19.49 0.94
CA THR A 481 19.86 19.76 1.86
C THR A 481 20.09 21.05 2.64
N LEU A 482 21.19 21.15 3.39
CA LEU A 482 21.56 22.39 4.09
C LEU A 482 22.30 23.37 3.17
N THR A 483 23.08 22.85 2.22
CA THR A 483 23.79 23.65 1.22
C THR A 483 23.02 23.65 -0.10
N THR A 484 23.18 24.72 -0.88
CA THR A 484 22.56 24.87 -2.22
C THR A 484 23.11 23.92 -3.28
N ASN A 485 24.05 23.03 -2.91
CA ASN A 485 24.84 22.18 -3.81
C ASN A 485 25.42 22.93 -5.01
N ARG A 486 25.71 24.23 -4.83
CA ARG A 486 26.39 25.09 -5.80
C ARG A 486 27.70 25.56 -5.20
N MET A 487 28.78 24.94 -5.64
CA MET A 487 30.12 25.30 -5.20
C MET A 487 30.60 26.54 -5.96
N THR A 488 31.01 27.57 -5.22
CA THR A 488 31.67 28.74 -5.78
C THR A 488 33.03 28.91 -5.12
N VAL A 489 34.02 29.35 -5.89
CA VAL A 489 35.33 29.70 -5.35
C VAL A 489 35.20 31.08 -4.68
N VAL A 490 35.33 31.12 -3.36
CA VAL A 490 35.21 32.38 -2.57
C VAL A 490 36.58 33.03 -2.38
N GLN A 491 37.62 32.23 -2.19
CA GLN A 491 38.99 32.69 -1.98
C GLN A 491 39.96 31.76 -2.71
N SER A 492 41.10 32.29 -3.14
CA SER A 492 42.16 31.53 -3.79
C SER A 492 43.52 31.98 -3.29
N TYR A 493 44.38 31.04 -2.92
CA TYR A 493 45.77 31.32 -2.57
C TYR A 493 46.67 30.99 -3.77
N ILE A 494 47.25 32.01 -4.40
CA ILE A 494 48.04 31.85 -5.63
C ILE A 494 49.33 32.64 -5.49
N CYS A 495 50.47 32.04 -5.88
CA CYS A 495 51.79 32.69 -5.87
C CYS A 495 52.20 33.31 -4.51
N GLY A 496 51.73 32.75 -3.41
CA GLY A 496 52.06 33.26 -2.07
C GLY A 496 51.09 34.32 -1.53
N GLU A 497 50.08 34.72 -2.32
CA GLU A 497 49.10 35.75 -1.96
C GLU A 497 47.69 35.18 -1.82
N ASP A 498 46.97 35.64 -0.78
CA ASP A 498 45.55 35.35 -0.57
C ASP A 498 44.66 36.33 -1.37
N HIS A 499 43.95 35.83 -2.37
CA HIS A 499 42.97 36.58 -3.12
C HIS A 499 41.55 36.31 -2.59
N LYS A 500 40.88 37.36 -2.09
CA LYS A 500 39.48 37.30 -1.61
C LYS A 500 38.42 37.39 -2.72
N THR A 501 38.86 37.71 -3.93
CA THR A 501 38.03 37.81 -5.13
C THR A 501 38.80 37.15 -6.27
N THR A 502 38.09 36.63 -7.27
CA THR A 502 38.72 35.99 -8.44
C THR A 502 39.79 36.92 -9.05
N PRO A 503 41.07 36.52 -9.06
CA PRO A 503 42.13 37.35 -9.61
C PRO A 503 41.97 37.47 -11.13
N LYS A 504 42.35 38.62 -11.67
CA LYS A 504 42.35 38.83 -13.13
C LYS A 504 43.52 38.08 -13.75
N TYR A 505 43.36 37.65 -15.01
CA TYR A 505 44.43 36.99 -15.75
C TYR A 505 45.73 37.82 -15.76
N GLU A 506 45.59 39.14 -15.92
CA GLU A 506 46.69 40.11 -15.95
C GLU A 506 47.47 40.21 -14.62
N SER A 507 46.85 39.86 -13.50
CA SER A 507 47.49 39.91 -12.17
C SER A 507 48.29 38.65 -11.84
N LEU A 508 48.22 37.61 -12.67
CA LEU A 508 48.91 36.33 -12.44
C LEU A 508 50.18 36.23 -13.29
N PRO A 509 51.27 35.64 -12.78
CA PRO A 509 52.43 35.30 -13.61
C PRO A 509 52.03 34.44 -14.81
N HIS A 510 52.52 34.78 -16.01
CA HIS A 510 52.10 34.17 -17.27
C HIS A 510 52.20 32.63 -17.27
N HIS A 511 53.27 32.09 -16.69
CA HIS A 511 53.48 30.64 -16.59
C HIS A 511 52.41 29.94 -15.74
N VAL A 512 51.98 30.56 -14.64
CA VAL A 512 50.96 29.99 -13.73
C VAL A 512 49.58 30.08 -14.36
N ALA A 513 49.30 31.18 -15.06
CA ALA A 513 48.03 31.39 -15.75
C ALA A 513 47.82 30.37 -16.88
N GLU A 514 48.85 30.08 -17.69
CA GLU A 514 48.79 29.04 -18.73
C GLU A 514 48.59 27.63 -18.15
N LEU A 515 49.27 27.30 -17.05
CA LEU A 515 49.12 26.00 -16.38
C LEU A 515 47.70 25.81 -15.84
N LEU A 516 47.09 26.86 -15.30
CA LEU A 516 45.69 26.88 -14.86
C LEU A 516 44.74 26.61 -16.02
N ILE A 517 44.92 27.28 -17.16
CA ILE A 517 44.08 27.07 -18.36
C ILE A 517 44.20 25.62 -18.84
N HIS A 518 45.41 25.08 -18.93
CA HIS A 518 45.64 23.70 -19.35
C HIS A 518 45.01 22.70 -18.36
N SER A 519 45.14 22.94 -17.06
CA SER A 519 44.55 22.07 -16.04
C SER A 519 43.02 22.09 -16.10
N ILE A 520 42.41 23.26 -16.34
CA ILE A 520 40.96 23.39 -16.51
C ILE A 520 40.51 22.64 -17.77
N SER A 521 41.20 22.77 -18.90
CA SER A 521 40.79 22.12 -20.15
C SER A 521 40.90 20.59 -20.09
N VAL A 522 41.87 20.05 -19.32
CA VAL A 522 42.00 18.60 -19.11
C VAL A 522 40.92 18.04 -18.18
N ASN A 523 40.58 18.76 -17.11
CA ASN A 523 39.66 18.26 -16.08
C ASN A 523 38.19 18.63 -16.32
N SER A 524 37.90 19.54 -17.26
CA SER A 524 36.52 19.89 -17.60
C SER A 524 35.97 18.90 -18.62
N ALA A 525 34.93 18.16 -18.25
CA ALA A 525 34.20 17.33 -19.21
C ALA A 525 33.50 18.21 -20.25
N TYR A 526 33.58 17.83 -21.54
CA TYR A 526 32.94 18.55 -22.66
C TYR A 526 31.41 18.73 -22.47
N THR A 527 30.81 17.88 -21.64
CA THR A 527 29.38 17.88 -21.32
C THR A 527 28.97 18.96 -20.32
N SER A 528 29.92 19.64 -19.66
CA SER A 528 29.64 20.69 -18.67
C SER A 528 29.01 21.89 -19.37
N ARG A 529 27.68 21.89 -19.50
CA ARG A 529 26.95 22.94 -20.20
C ARG A 529 26.62 24.03 -19.20
N VAL A 530 27.14 25.23 -19.43
CA VAL A 530 26.81 26.41 -18.63
C VAL A 530 25.57 27.04 -19.26
N LEU A 531 24.42 26.83 -18.62
CA LEU A 531 23.16 27.45 -19.00
C LEU A 531 22.96 28.74 -18.22
N PRO A 532 22.35 29.78 -18.82
CA PRO A 532 21.91 30.95 -18.06
C PRO A 532 20.93 30.52 -16.95
N GLY A 533 20.87 31.30 -15.87
CA GLY A 533 19.90 31.07 -14.80
C GLY A 533 18.46 31.21 -15.31
N ASP A 534 17.51 30.52 -14.66
CA ASP A 534 16.10 30.55 -15.09
C ASP A 534 15.50 31.95 -14.98
N ASN A 535 15.95 32.75 -14.01
CA ASN A 535 15.51 34.13 -13.79
C ASN A 535 16.61 35.15 -14.10
N PRO A 536 16.24 36.39 -14.49
CA PRO A 536 17.20 37.48 -14.67
C PRO A 536 17.97 37.77 -13.37
N GLY A 537 19.30 37.58 -13.39
CA GLY A 537 20.17 37.77 -12.22
C GLY A 537 20.55 36.48 -11.48
N ASP A 538 19.95 35.35 -11.82
CA ASP A 538 20.38 34.05 -11.29
C ASP A 538 21.75 33.66 -11.85
N LEU A 539 22.59 33.08 -10.98
CA LEU A 539 23.86 32.50 -11.39
C LEU A 539 23.63 31.37 -12.40
N PRO A 540 24.51 31.22 -13.41
CA PRO A 540 24.39 30.18 -14.41
C PRO A 540 24.39 28.78 -13.78
N LYS A 541 23.66 27.87 -14.43
CA LYS A 541 23.57 26.47 -14.02
C LYS A 541 24.58 25.64 -14.79
N GLN A 542 25.32 24.80 -14.08
CA GLN A 542 26.13 23.74 -14.67
C GLN A 542 25.25 22.48 -14.78
N VAL A 543 25.11 21.94 -15.99
CA VAL A 543 24.36 20.71 -16.29
C VAL A 543 25.30 19.62 -16.74
#